data_AF-A0A1A8WSP0-F1
#
_entry.id   AF-A0A1A8WSP0-F1
#
_cell.length_a   1.000
_cell.length_b   1.000
_cell.length_c   1.000
_cell.angle_alpha   90.00
_cell.angle_beta   90.00
_cell.angle_gamma   90.00
#
_symmetry.space_group_name_H-M   'P 1'
#
loop_
_entity.id
_entity.type
_entity.pdbx_description
1 polymer ?
#
loop_
_entity_poly.entity_id
_entity_poly.type
_entity_poly.pdbx_seq_one_letter_code
_entity_poly.pdbx_strand_id
1 'polypeptide(L)'
;MGTKNCELSSEKYYSNFDNVEITETSKSFCDLGENTLSGENLFNKYPQIKEFCYKVASNLENLKNKKQETSLDTKEYCTYLQLWLQDHVINTVESKSTIICIYALHAMWEKVRNTLGDSIKNLCIMELPQVGTVYREKWKKMHDYNKNYNEVECAFQDDNDCKENCREDYCKYIIDVINIYNEFEQVCNGTSKSICPEYWHKFKESYEVASKIETQCKEVYEKLGLYKVNKYFGEEGVEKYIEQYELPHTFSFIEKLVGYSVKNIISQTIYYSKYILLPIILILLFYFFMKKLSLFGSKVSPRVDDLRKMWRNVQGVTNPATLLNPPKPPMGGNKMGLPYMPK
;
A
#
# COMPACT_ATOMS: atom_id res chain seq x y z
N MET A 1 -17.93 -0.94 -31.58
CA MET A 1 -17.90 -0.36 -30.22
C MET A 1 -17.08 0.91 -30.29
N GLY A 2 -17.72 2.07 -30.29
CA GLY A 2 -17.01 3.34 -30.21
C GLY A 2 -16.35 3.49 -28.85
N THR A 3 -15.11 3.92 -28.80
CA THR A 3 -14.42 4.29 -27.56
C THR A 3 -15.21 5.40 -26.88
N LYS A 4 -15.81 5.11 -25.72
CA LYS A 4 -16.46 6.13 -24.89
C LYS A 4 -15.40 7.11 -24.41
N ASN A 5 -15.49 8.36 -24.83
CA ASN A 5 -14.57 9.40 -24.36
C ASN A 5 -15.11 10.02 -23.06
N CYS A 6 -14.71 9.43 -21.93
CA CYS A 6 -15.04 9.89 -20.59
C CYS A 6 -13.87 10.63 -19.92
N GLU A 7 -12.98 11.22 -20.73
CA GLU A 7 -11.83 11.99 -20.26
C GLU A 7 -12.31 13.18 -19.42
N LEU A 8 -11.74 13.33 -18.22
CA LEU A 8 -12.06 14.41 -17.28
C LEU A 8 -11.28 15.69 -17.62
N SER A 9 -11.84 16.84 -17.27
CA SER A 9 -11.22 18.15 -17.52
C SER A 9 -9.80 18.29 -16.96
N SER A 10 -9.49 17.69 -15.80
CA SER A 10 -8.13 17.67 -15.26
C SER A 10 -7.16 16.84 -16.10
N GLU A 11 -7.62 15.77 -16.75
CA GLU A 11 -6.77 14.88 -17.58
C GLU A 11 -6.21 15.61 -18.80
N LYS A 12 -6.97 16.58 -19.33
CA LYS A 12 -6.53 17.47 -20.41
C LYS A 12 -5.28 18.26 -20.06
N TYR A 13 -5.07 18.62 -18.78
CA TYR A 13 -3.82 19.27 -18.38
C TYR A 13 -2.64 18.31 -18.55
N TYR A 14 -2.79 17.08 -18.05
CA TYR A 14 -1.74 16.08 -18.08
C TYR A 14 -1.39 15.64 -19.51
N SER A 15 -2.40 15.44 -20.37
CA SER A 15 -2.17 15.12 -21.79
C SER A 15 -1.50 16.27 -22.53
N ASN A 16 -1.84 17.53 -22.22
CA ASN A 16 -1.15 18.69 -22.79
C ASN A 16 0.30 18.81 -22.32
N PHE A 17 0.59 18.51 -21.06
CA PHE A 17 1.97 18.52 -20.56
C PHE A 17 2.83 17.46 -21.22
N ASP A 18 2.26 16.30 -21.52
CA ASP A 18 2.97 15.19 -22.12
C ASP A 18 3.34 15.42 -23.60
N ASN A 19 2.52 16.22 -24.30
CA ASN A 19 2.65 16.56 -25.72
C ASN A 19 3.45 17.86 -25.98
N VAL A 20 4.41 18.18 -25.11
CA VAL A 20 5.23 19.39 -25.21
C VAL A 20 6.44 19.19 -26.13
N GLU A 21 6.80 20.20 -26.92
CA GLU A 21 8.02 20.21 -27.71
C GLU A 21 9.25 20.35 -26.79
N ILE A 22 10.25 19.47 -26.93
CA ILE A 22 11.48 19.53 -26.14
C ILE A 22 12.53 20.34 -26.90
N THR A 23 13.03 21.40 -26.28
CA THR A 23 14.09 22.26 -26.83
C THR A 23 15.45 21.93 -26.23
N GLU A 24 16.55 22.34 -26.88
CA GLU A 24 17.90 22.20 -26.31
C GLU A 24 18.06 22.94 -24.97
N THR A 25 17.38 24.08 -24.80
CA THR A 25 17.34 24.80 -23.51
C THR A 25 16.72 23.94 -22.42
N SER A 26 15.57 23.30 -22.68
CA SER A 26 14.88 22.45 -21.70
C SER A 26 15.71 21.22 -21.32
N LYS A 27 16.44 20.64 -22.28
CA LYS A 27 17.38 19.54 -22.01
C LYS A 27 18.52 19.97 -21.10
N SER A 28 19.08 21.15 -21.37
CA SER A 28 20.21 21.67 -20.61
C SER A 28 19.95 21.74 -19.11
N PHE A 29 18.72 22.07 -18.66
CA PHE A 29 18.38 22.11 -17.24
C PHE A 29 18.45 20.75 -16.54
N CYS A 30 18.18 19.68 -17.28
CA CYS A 30 18.15 18.30 -16.77
C CYS A 30 19.51 17.59 -16.93
N ASP A 31 20.32 18.00 -17.90
CA ASP A 31 21.63 17.41 -18.16
C ASP A 31 22.75 17.95 -17.25
N LEU A 32 22.50 19.03 -16.51
CA LEU A 32 23.46 19.60 -15.55
C LEU A 32 23.83 18.58 -14.45
N GLY A 33 25.12 18.26 -14.34
CA GLY A 33 25.69 17.25 -13.44
C GLY A 33 25.61 17.55 -11.94
N GLU A 34 24.82 18.53 -11.51
CA GLU A 34 24.63 18.86 -10.10
C GLU A 34 23.66 17.91 -9.37
N ASN A 35 22.94 17.06 -10.11
CA ASN A 35 22.06 16.02 -9.55
C ASN A 35 22.80 14.70 -9.29
N THR A 36 24.07 14.80 -8.87
CA THR A 36 24.89 13.64 -8.49
C THR A 36 24.61 13.21 -7.05
N LEU A 37 24.12 11.99 -6.88
CA LEU A 37 24.12 11.29 -5.59
C LEU A 37 25.22 10.24 -5.61
N SER A 38 26.18 10.34 -4.69
CA SER A 38 27.31 9.40 -4.59
C SER A 38 28.14 9.26 -5.87
N GLY A 39 28.28 10.34 -6.65
CA GLY A 39 29.10 10.37 -7.87
C GLY A 39 28.40 9.93 -9.16
N GLU A 40 27.16 9.42 -9.09
CA GLU A 40 26.34 9.10 -10.26
C GLU A 40 25.20 10.12 -10.44
N ASN A 41 25.00 10.60 -11.67
CA ASN A 41 23.86 11.47 -11.99
C ASN A 41 22.56 10.66 -11.83
N LEU A 42 21.67 11.11 -10.93
CA LEU A 42 20.41 10.43 -10.61
C LEU A 42 19.56 10.17 -11.86
N PHE A 43 19.56 11.09 -12.82
CA PHE A 43 18.82 10.96 -14.07
C PHE A 43 19.44 9.95 -15.03
N ASN A 44 20.75 9.67 -14.92
CA ASN A 44 21.35 8.58 -15.69
C ASN A 44 20.94 7.21 -15.13
N LYS A 45 20.73 7.11 -13.81
CA LYS A 45 20.20 5.90 -13.17
C LYS A 45 18.73 5.65 -13.52
N TYR A 46 17.96 6.71 -13.73
CA TYR A 46 16.54 6.65 -14.11
C TYR A 46 16.27 7.36 -15.43
N PRO A 47 16.56 6.74 -16.60
CA PRO A 47 16.37 7.36 -17.91
C PRO A 47 14.95 7.87 -18.17
N GLN A 48 13.93 7.17 -17.65
CA GLN A 48 12.53 7.58 -17.76
C GLN A 48 12.26 8.90 -17.00
N ILE A 49 12.92 9.10 -15.85
CA ILE A 49 12.84 10.36 -15.10
C ILE A 49 13.60 11.47 -15.82
N LYS A 50 14.69 11.14 -16.52
CA LYS A 50 15.42 12.10 -17.35
C LYS A 50 14.58 12.61 -18.51
N GLU A 51 13.93 11.71 -19.25
CA GLU A 51 13.02 12.07 -20.33
C GLU A 51 11.85 12.91 -19.81
N PHE A 52 11.27 12.51 -18.69
CA PHE A 52 10.21 13.25 -18.02
C PHE A 52 10.67 14.65 -17.57
N CYS A 53 11.90 14.77 -17.05
CA CYS A 53 12.50 16.04 -16.67
C CYS A 53 12.49 17.04 -17.83
N TYR A 54 12.84 16.59 -19.05
CA TYR A 54 12.81 17.43 -20.24
C TYR A 54 11.40 17.99 -20.53
N LYS A 55 10.37 17.16 -20.37
CA LYS A 55 8.97 17.60 -20.55
C LYS A 55 8.57 18.63 -19.49
N VAL A 56 8.92 18.42 -18.23
CA VAL A 56 8.62 19.39 -17.16
C VAL A 56 9.34 20.71 -17.40
N ALA A 57 10.64 20.66 -17.72
CA ALA A 57 11.44 21.85 -18.02
C ALA A 57 10.85 22.64 -19.19
N SER A 58 10.46 21.95 -20.27
CA SER A 58 9.85 22.62 -21.43
C SER A 58 8.50 23.27 -21.11
N ASN A 59 7.64 22.60 -20.34
CA ASN A 59 6.37 23.18 -19.89
C ASN A 59 6.57 24.47 -19.07
N LEU A 60 7.56 24.48 -18.17
CA LEU A 60 7.93 25.69 -17.42
C LEU A 60 8.49 26.79 -18.31
N GLU A 61 9.36 26.45 -19.27
CA GLU A 61 9.93 27.43 -20.19
C GLU A 61 8.88 28.06 -21.10
N ASN A 62 7.88 27.30 -21.53
CA ASN A 62 6.78 27.80 -22.35
C ASN A 62 5.96 28.89 -21.64
N LEU A 63 6.04 29.02 -20.31
CA LEU A 63 5.46 30.14 -19.57
C LEU A 63 6.10 31.49 -19.96
N LYS A 64 7.34 31.52 -20.46
CA LYS A 64 7.99 32.75 -20.95
C LYS A 64 7.23 33.37 -22.13
N ASN A 65 6.62 32.53 -22.95
CA ASN A 65 6.04 32.92 -24.24
C ASN A 65 4.51 33.03 -24.20
N LYS A 66 3.86 32.54 -23.13
CA LYS A 66 2.41 32.64 -23.00
C LYS A 66 2.01 34.04 -22.54
N LYS A 67 1.16 34.71 -23.32
CA LYS A 67 0.32 35.81 -22.82
C LYS A 67 -0.72 35.19 -21.90
N GLN A 68 -0.38 34.96 -20.63
CA GLN A 68 -1.36 34.46 -19.66
C GLN A 68 -2.39 35.55 -19.39
N GLU A 69 -3.67 35.20 -19.54
CA GLU A 69 -4.79 36.13 -19.42
C GLU A 69 -4.96 36.63 -17.98
N THR A 70 -4.63 35.80 -16.97
CA THR A 70 -4.66 36.18 -15.54
C THR A 70 -3.56 35.49 -14.71
N SER A 71 -3.26 36.04 -13.52
CA SER A 71 -2.37 35.42 -12.53
C SER A 71 -2.91 34.13 -11.93
N LEU A 72 -4.24 33.96 -11.91
CA LEU A 72 -4.90 32.75 -11.41
C LEU A 72 -4.61 31.55 -12.31
N ASP A 73 -4.66 31.75 -13.63
CA ASP A 73 -4.40 30.70 -14.63
C ASP A 73 -2.96 30.17 -14.54
N THR A 74 -2.00 31.06 -14.26
CA THR A 74 -0.60 30.71 -14.05
C THR A 74 -0.42 29.83 -12.81
N LYS A 75 -1.01 30.23 -11.68
CA LYS A 75 -0.93 29.45 -10.44
C LYS A 75 -1.58 28.08 -10.65
N GLU A 76 -2.76 28.01 -11.26
CA GLU A 76 -3.45 26.75 -11.56
C GLU A 76 -2.60 25.83 -12.46
N TYR A 77 -2.04 26.36 -13.56
CA TYR A 77 -1.15 25.62 -14.45
C TYR A 77 0.05 25.03 -13.71
N CYS A 78 0.71 25.83 -12.87
CA CYS A 78 1.88 25.39 -12.12
C CYS A 78 1.54 24.36 -11.03
N THR A 79 0.38 24.49 -10.37
CA THR A 79 -0.12 23.46 -9.44
C THR A 79 -0.35 22.13 -10.13
N TYR A 80 -1.02 22.12 -11.30
CA TYR A 80 -1.21 20.90 -12.08
C TYR A 80 0.12 20.28 -12.52
N LEU A 81 1.07 21.10 -12.99
CA LEU A 81 2.37 20.61 -13.42
C LEU A 81 3.17 20.02 -12.26
N GLN A 82 3.09 20.61 -11.06
CA GLN A 82 3.69 20.05 -9.85
C GLN A 82 3.06 18.71 -9.46
N LEU A 83 1.72 18.61 -9.46
CA LEU A 83 1.02 17.36 -9.13
C LEU A 83 1.33 16.25 -10.13
N TRP A 84 1.38 16.60 -11.43
CA TRP A 84 1.81 15.69 -12.49
C TRP A 84 3.24 15.18 -12.27
N LEU A 85 4.17 16.07 -11.91
CA LEU A 85 5.54 15.69 -11.59
C LEU A 85 5.60 14.71 -10.42
N GLN A 86 4.89 14.99 -9.33
CA GLN A 86 4.93 14.13 -8.16
C GLN A 86 4.32 12.76 -8.45
N ASP A 87 3.17 12.73 -9.11
CA ASP A 87 2.46 11.50 -9.48
C ASP A 87 3.27 10.63 -10.43
N HIS A 88 3.87 11.22 -11.48
CA HIS A 88 4.71 10.48 -12.41
C HIS A 88 5.90 9.81 -11.70
N VAL A 89 6.57 10.52 -10.78
CA VAL A 89 7.70 9.97 -10.04
C VAL A 89 7.26 8.86 -9.07
N ILE A 90 6.13 9.04 -8.39
CA ILE A 90 5.56 8.03 -7.47
C ILE A 90 5.23 6.74 -8.21
N ASN A 91 4.67 6.85 -9.43
CA ASN A 91 4.26 5.70 -10.23
C ASN A 91 5.42 5.05 -11.02
N THR A 92 6.56 5.73 -11.17
CA THR A 92 7.68 5.25 -11.99
C THR A 92 8.85 4.70 -11.16
N VAL A 93 9.13 5.29 -10.00
CA VAL A 93 10.35 5.02 -9.23
C VAL A 93 10.06 4.12 -8.04
N GLU A 94 10.96 3.16 -7.79
CA GLU A 94 10.94 2.36 -6.56
C GLU A 94 10.85 3.24 -5.31
N SER A 95 10.03 2.83 -4.33
CA SER A 95 9.67 3.63 -3.16
C SER A 95 10.84 4.24 -2.39
N LYS A 96 12.00 3.58 -2.36
CA LYS A 96 13.22 4.06 -1.68
C LYS A 96 13.85 5.28 -2.35
N SER A 97 13.63 5.47 -3.65
CA SER A 97 14.23 6.54 -4.45
C SER A 97 13.23 7.61 -4.86
N THR A 98 11.93 7.41 -4.65
CA THR A 98 10.85 8.34 -5.05
C THR A 98 11.09 9.75 -4.52
N ILE A 99 11.31 9.90 -3.21
CA ILE A 99 11.51 11.22 -2.59
C ILE A 99 12.75 11.91 -3.15
N ILE A 100 13.84 11.16 -3.33
CA ILE A 100 15.10 11.66 -3.88
C ILE A 100 14.90 12.19 -5.31
N CYS A 101 14.15 11.46 -6.15
CA CYS A 101 13.84 11.90 -7.51
C CYS A 101 12.97 13.16 -7.53
N ILE A 102 11.99 13.27 -6.62
CA ILE A 102 11.19 14.48 -6.47
C ILE A 102 12.08 15.68 -6.09
N TYR A 103 13.02 15.51 -5.15
CA TYR A 103 13.96 16.58 -4.77
C TYR A 103 14.87 17.01 -5.93
N ALA A 104 15.37 16.07 -6.74
CA ALA A 104 16.19 16.40 -7.91
C ALA A 104 15.40 17.18 -8.97
N LEU A 105 14.15 16.78 -9.24
CA LEU A 105 13.27 17.51 -10.15
C LEU A 105 12.85 18.87 -9.59
N HIS A 106 12.70 19.01 -8.26
CA HIS A 106 12.49 20.30 -7.62
C HIS A 106 13.70 21.22 -7.83
N ALA A 107 14.94 20.72 -7.66
CA ALA A 107 16.13 21.52 -7.93
C ALA A 107 16.20 21.98 -9.40
N MET A 108 15.82 21.12 -10.34
CA MET A 108 15.66 21.50 -11.75
C MET A 108 14.57 22.57 -11.93
N TRP A 109 13.40 22.37 -11.33
CA TRP A 109 12.29 23.32 -11.39
C TRP A 109 12.71 24.71 -10.95
N GLU A 110 13.42 24.81 -9.82
CA GLU A 110 13.95 26.06 -9.28
C GLU A 110 14.91 26.76 -10.25
N LYS A 111 15.75 26.01 -10.96
CA LYS A 111 16.65 26.57 -11.98
C LYS A 111 15.86 27.17 -13.13
N VAL A 112 14.88 26.45 -13.67
CA VAL A 112 14.04 26.95 -14.78
C VAL A 112 13.25 28.17 -14.31
N ARG A 113 12.62 28.08 -13.14
CA ARG A 113 11.81 29.13 -12.51
C ARG A 113 12.58 30.43 -12.33
N ASN A 114 13.86 30.35 -11.96
CA ASN A 114 14.73 31.53 -11.81
C ASN A 114 15.03 32.25 -13.13
N THR A 115 14.76 31.63 -14.28
CA THR A 115 14.86 32.28 -15.60
C THR A 115 13.55 32.95 -16.05
N LEU A 116 12.47 32.80 -15.28
CA LEU A 116 11.17 33.40 -15.57
C LEU A 116 11.09 34.83 -15.01
N GLY A 117 10.22 35.67 -15.58
CA GLY A 117 9.92 36.99 -15.02
C GLY A 117 9.28 36.88 -13.62
N ASP A 118 9.52 37.88 -12.76
CA ASP A 118 9.12 37.85 -11.35
C ASP A 118 7.62 37.59 -11.13
N SER A 119 6.77 38.08 -12.03
CA SER A 119 5.33 37.83 -11.98
C SER A 119 4.95 36.35 -12.07
N ILE A 120 5.68 35.56 -12.86
CA ILE A 120 5.46 34.11 -13.04
C ILE A 120 6.24 33.33 -11.99
N LYS A 121 7.49 33.72 -11.74
CA LYS A 121 8.40 33.08 -10.78
C LYS A 121 7.78 32.90 -9.39
N ASN A 122 7.03 33.91 -8.93
CA ASN A 122 6.37 33.91 -7.63
C ASN A 122 5.07 33.08 -7.58
N LEU A 123 4.47 32.77 -8.74
CA LEU A 123 3.25 31.96 -8.83
C LEU A 123 3.55 30.47 -8.98
N CYS A 124 4.74 30.13 -9.47
CA CYS A 124 5.15 28.76 -9.76
C CYS A 124 6.19 28.25 -8.75
N ILE A 125 6.02 28.56 -7.46
CA ILE A 125 6.86 28.01 -6.40
C ILE A 125 6.45 26.56 -6.18
N MET A 126 7.40 25.62 -6.27
CA MET A 126 7.10 24.23 -5.99
C MET A 126 7.04 23.98 -4.49
N GLU A 127 5.93 23.44 -4.01
CA GLU A 127 5.80 23.02 -2.61
C GLU A 127 6.30 21.58 -2.43
N LEU A 128 7.15 21.35 -1.42
CA LEU A 128 7.61 20.02 -1.02
C LEU A 128 7.04 19.64 0.34
N PRO A 129 5.77 19.18 0.37
CA PRO A 129 5.12 18.84 1.62
C PRO A 129 5.83 17.67 2.29
N GLN A 130 6.01 17.76 3.62
CA GLN A 130 6.63 16.72 4.44
C GLN A 130 5.62 15.61 4.77
N VAL A 131 4.95 15.11 3.73
CA VAL A 131 3.96 14.03 3.80
C VAL A 131 4.40 12.87 2.92
N GLY A 132 4.03 11.65 3.32
CA GLY A 132 4.31 10.43 2.56
C GLY A 132 3.66 10.45 1.17
N THR A 133 4.18 9.61 0.27
CA THR A 133 3.72 9.52 -1.14
C THR A 133 2.23 9.20 -1.24
N VAL A 134 1.70 8.36 -0.36
CA VAL A 134 0.27 8.01 -0.30
C VAL A 134 -0.62 9.24 -0.10
N TYR A 135 -0.18 10.24 0.70
CA TYR A 135 -0.95 11.47 0.86
C TYR A 135 -0.82 12.37 -0.38
N ARG A 136 0.34 12.39 -1.05
CA ARG A 136 0.56 13.17 -2.29
C ARG A 136 -0.34 12.68 -3.44
N GLU A 137 -0.55 11.37 -3.56
CA GLU A 137 -1.50 10.80 -4.52
C GLU A 137 -2.95 11.28 -4.23
N LYS A 138 -3.35 11.27 -2.96
CA LYS A 138 -4.69 11.76 -2.55
C LYS A 138 -4.84 13.26 -2.78
N TRP A 139 -3.80 14.04 -2.51
CA TRP A 139 -3.72 15.47 -2.79
C TRP A 139 -4.00 15.77 -4.27
N LYS A 140 -3.35 15.04 -5.19
CA LYS A 140 -3.66 15.13 -6.62
C LYS A 140 -5.13 14.83 -6.91
N LYS A 141 -5.68 13.72 -6.41
CA LYS A 141 -7.09 13.34 -6.64
C LYS A 141 -8.07 14.41 -6.10
N MET A 142 -7.80 15.00 -4.94
CA MET A 142 -8.60 16.11 -4.41
C MET A 142 -8.56 17.34 -5.32
N HIS A 143 -7.36 17.72 -5.77
CA HIS A 143 -7.20 18.85 -6.68
C HIS A 143 -7.89 18.62 -8.02
N ASP A 144 -7.75 17.41 -8.59
CA ASP A 144 -8.43 17.00 -9.83
C ASP A 144 -9.96 17.09 -9.66
N TYR A 145 -10.50 16.59 -8.54
CA TYR A 145 -11.93 16.66 -8.27
C TYR A 145 -12.47 18.10 -8.18
N ASN A 146 -11.71 19.02 -7.58
CA ASN A 146 -12.06 20.44 -7.51
C ASN A 146 -12.27 21.09 -8.89
N LYS A 147 -11.72 20.50 -9.95
CA LYS A 147 -11.94 20.92 -11.34
C LYS A 147 -13.04 20.11 -12.01
N ASN A 148 -13.12 18.82 -11.71
CA ASN A 148 -13.94 17.87 -12.42
C ASN A 148 -15.39 17.81 -11.92
N TYR A 149 -15.70 18.29 -10.70
CA TYR A 149 -16.98 18.01 -10.06
C TYR A 149 -18.20 18.47 -10.88
N ASN A 150 -18.14 19.63 -11.56
CA ASN A 150 -19.22 20.12 -12.42
C ASN A 150 -19.44 19.22 -13.65
N GLU A 151 -18.37 18.78 -14.30
CA GLU A 151 -18.44 17.86 -15.44
C GLU A 151 -19.00 16.50 -15.01
N VAL A 152 -18.59 16.04 -13.82
CA VAL A 152 -19.09 14.81 -13.23
C VAL A 152 -20.57 14.94 -12.90
N GLU A 153 -21.02 16.04 -12.28
CA GLU A 153 -22.42 16.30 -11.95
C GLU A 153 -23.32 16.31 -13.19
N CYS A 154 -22.89 16.98 -14.26
CA CYS A 154 -23.60 17.06 -15.54
C CYS A 154 -23.99 15.65 -16.04
N ALA A 155 -23.09 14.68 -15.99
CA ALA A 155 -23.37 13.33 -16.49
C ALA A 155 -24.50 12.58 -15.76
N PHE A 156 -24.92 13.07 -14.58
CA PHE A 156 -26.03 12.54 -13.78
C PHE A 156 -27.29 13.42 -13.85
N GLN A 157 -27.26 14.48 -14.65
CA GLN A 157 -28.44 15.26 -15.00
C GLN A 157 -29.06 14.69 -16.29
N ASP A 158 -30.38 14.78 -16.43
CA ASP A 158 -31.10 14.41 -17.66
C ASP A 158 -31.05 15.59 -18.65
N ASP A 159 -29.82 15.96 -19.04
CA ASP A 159 -29.54 17.06 -19.98
C ASP A 159 -28.75 16.54 -21.19
N ASN A 160 -29.21 16.89 -22.39
CA ASN A 160 -28.71 16.39 -23.67
C ASN A 160 -27.26 16.83 -23.97
N ASP A 161 -26.77 17.87 -23.30
CA ASP A 161 -25.41 18.39 -23.48
C ASP A 161 -24.36 17.65 -22.63
N CYS A 162 -24.78 16.70 -21.78
CA CYS A 162 -23.90 15.98 -20.87
C CYS A 162 -23.41 14.63 -21.45
N LYS A 163 -22.25 14.17 -20.98
CA LYS A 163 -21.68 12.86 -21.34
C LYS A 163 -22.41 11.70 -20.62
N GLU A 164 -23.70 11.49 -20.89
CA GLU A 164 -24.53 10.49 -20.20
C GLU A 164 -23.93 9.08 -20.18
N ASN A 165 -23.20 8.70 -21.24
CA ASN A 165 -22.57 7.39 -21.36
C ASN A 165 -21.40 7.12 -20.39
N CYS A 166 -21.01 8.11 -19.59
CA CYS A 166 -19.89 8.06 -18.66
C CYS A 166 -20.28 7.82 -17.19
N ARG A 167 -21.58 7.66 -16.89
CA ARG A 167 -22.06 7.41 -15.52
C ARG A 167 -21.31 6.28 -14.82
N GLU A 168 -21.11 5.13 -15.48
CA GLU A 168 -20.38 4.00 -14.87
C GLU A 168 -18.93 4.33 -14.50
N ASP A 169 -18.21 5.09 -15.34
CA ASP A 169 -16.81 5.44 -15.08
C ASP A 169 -16.69 6.53 -14.02
N TYR A 170 -17.61 7.51 -14.04
CA TYR A 170 -17.67 8.54 -13.01
C TYR A 170 -18.10 7.97 -11.66
N CYS A 171 -18.95 6.94 -11.62
CA CYS A 171 -19.25 6.22 -10.38
C CYS A 171 -17.98 5.64 -9.76
N LYS A 172 -17.07 5.04 -10.56
CA LYS A 172 -15.79 4.52 -10.07
C LYS A 172 -14.90 5.63 -9.53
N TYR A 173 -14.84 6.75 -10.25
CA TYR A 173 -14.09 7.93 -9.85
C TYR A 173 -14.57 8.51 -8.50
N ILE A 174 -15.88 8.57 -8.28
CA ILE A 174 -16.48 9.07 -7.03
C ILE A 174 -16.14 8.23 -5.81
N ILE A 175 -15.84 6.93 -5.96
CA ILE A 175 -15.42 6.07 -4.84
C ILE A 175 -14.17 6.62 -4.17
N ASP A 176 -13.16 6.98 -4.97
CA ASP A 176 -11.91 7.53 -4.47
C ASP A 176 -12.16 8.87 -3.77
N VAL A 177 -13.04 9.71 -4.32
CA VAL A 177 -13.43 11.00 -3.73
C VAL A 177 -14.05 10.81 -2.35
N ILE A 178 -15.00 9.89 -2.21
CA ILE A 178 -15.67 9.58 -0.93
C ILE A 178 -14.67 9.07 0.10
N ASN A 179 -13.84 8.10 -0.29
CA ASN A 179 -12.84 7.52 0.60
C ASN A 179 -11.83 8.55 1.10
N ILE A 180 -11.38 9.45 0.21
CA ILE A 180 -10.46 10.54 0.54
C ILE A 180 -11.14 11.56 1.45
N TYR A 181 -12.39 11.95 1.16
CA TYR A 181 -13.14 12.88 1.99
C TYR A 181 -13.29 12.38 3.42
N ASN A 182 -13.76 11.14 3.59
CA ASN A 182 -13.96 10.53 4.91
C ASN A 182 -12.66 10.47 5.73
N GLU A 183 -11.53 10.27 5.06
CA GLU A 183 -10.21 10.28 5.71
C GLU A 183 -9.79 11.70 6.09
N PHE A 184 -9.81 12.64 5.14
CA PHE A 184 -9.30 13.99 5.35
C PHE A 184 -10.20 14.85 6.22
N GLU A 185 -11.50 14.56 6.32
CA GLU A 185 -12.38 15.18 7.31
C GLU A 185 -11.88 14.90 8.74
N GLN A 186 -11.24 13.75 8.97
CA GLN A 186 -10.64 13.45 10.26
C GLN A 186 -9.22 14.04 10.39
N VAL A 187 -8.40 13.95 9.34
CA VAL A 187 -7.03 14.52 9.33
C VAL A 187 -7.06 16.03 9.59
N CYS A 188 -7.92 16.75 8.89
CA CYS A 188 -7.92 18.22 8.86
C CYS A 188 -8.67 18.88 10.01
N ASN A 189 -9.58 18.15 10.66
CA ASN A 189 -10.19 18.61 11.90
C ASN A 189 -9.41 18.17 13.15
N GLY A 190 -8.45 17.24 13.00
CA GLY A 190 -7.66 16.70 14.09
C GLY A 190 -6.41 17.53 14.44
N THR A 191 -5.46 16.87 15.11
CA THR A 191 -4.13 17.38 15.47
C THR A 191 -3.18 17.46 14.26
N SER A 192 -3.47 16.70 13.20
CA SER A 192 -2.64 16.53 12.01
C SER A 192 -2.92 17.55 10.89
N LYS A 193 -3.25 18.80 11.25
CA LYS A 193 -3.61 19.88 10.30
C LYS A 193 -2.52 20.17 9.26
N SER A 194 -1.25 19.90 9.59
CA SER A 194 -0.13 20.10 8.67
C SER A 194 -0.14 19.17 7.45
N ILE A 195 -0.96 18.11 7.46
CA ILE A 195 -1.15 17.17 6.34
C ILE A 195 -2.20 17.69 5.34
N CYS A 196 -2.92 18.77 5.66
CA CYS A 196 -4.02 19.26 4.85
C CYS A 196 -3.55 20.20 3.76
N PRO A 197 -3.91 19.95 2.48
CA PRO A 197 -3.54 20.84 1.39
C PRO A 197 -4.34 22.15 1.45
N GLU A 198 -3.79 23.22 0.86
CA GLU A 198 -4.44 24.55 0.78
C GLU A 198 -5.86 24.47 0.19
N TYR A 199 -6.07 23.56 -0.76
CA TYR A 199 -7.34 23.35 -1.47
C TYR A 199 -8.30 22.36 -0.80
N TRP A 200 -8.04 21.94 0.45
CA TRP A 200 -8.94 21.06 1.22
C TRP A 200 -10.34 21.68 1.37
N HIS A 201 -10.44 22.98 1.67
CA HIS A 201 -11.74 23.64 1.86
C HIS A 201 -12.60 23.60 0.60
N LYS A 202 -12.00 23.88 -0.57
CA LYS A 202 -12.68 23.77 -1.86
C LYS A 202 -13.14 22.33 -2.12
N PHE A 203 -12.31 21.33 -1.80
CA PHE A 203 -12.67 19.93 -1.94
C PHE A 203 -13.83 19.52 -1.02
N LYS A 204 -13.84 20.01 0.21
CA LYS A 204 -14.94 19.81 1.15
C LYS A 204 -16.25 20.41 0.63
N GLU A 205 -16.22 21.59 0.02
CA GLU A 205 -17.40 22.21 -0.59
C GLU A 205 -17.88 21.41 -1.81
N SER A 206 -16.98 21.02 -2.71
CA SER A 206 -17.31 20.22 -3.90
C SER A 206 -17.81 18.81 -3.55
N TYR A 207 -17.50 18.27 -2.38
CA TYR A 207 -17.91 16.93 -1.95
C TYR A 207 -19.44 16.73 -1.89
N GLU A 208 -20.22 17.79 -1.67
CA GLU A 208 -21.69 17.69 -1.67
C GLU A 208 -22.23 17.05 -2.96
N VAL A 209 -21.57 17.32 -4.09
CA VAL A 209 -21.90 16.72 -5.39
C VAL A 209 -21.58 15.22 -5.40
N ALA A 210 -20.40 14.81 -4.93
CA ALA A 210 -20.01 13.40 -4.83
C ALA A 210 -21.01 12.61 -3.97
N SER A 211 -21.43 13.16 -2.83
CA SER A 211 -22.39 12.51 -1.93
C SER A 211 -23.77 12.32 -2.58
N LYS A 212 -24.24 13.29 -3.38
CA LYS A 212 -25.48 13.12 -4.16
C LYS A 212 -25.33 12.01 -5.21
N ILE A 213 -24.22 11.99 -5.93
CA ILE A 213 -23.94 11.00 -6.99
C ILE A 213 -23.79 9.58 -6.41
N GLU A 214 -23.21 9.42 -5.22
CA GLU A 214 -23.07 8.12 -4.52
C GLU A 214 -24.40 7.34 -4.51
N THR A 215 -25.51 8.04 -4.23
CA THR A 215 -26.85 7.43 -4.17
C THR A 215 -27.33 6.88 -5.51
N GLN A 216 -26.91 7.51 -6.61
CA GLN A 216 -27.26 7.12 -7.98
C GLN A 216 -26.34 6.00 -8.51
N CYS A 217 -25.18 5.82 -7.89
CA CYS A 217 -24.18 4.81 -8.29
C CYS A 217 -24.39 3.44 -7.65
N LYS A 218 -25.45 3.24 -6.86
CA LYS A 218 -25.69 2.01 -6.09
C LYS A 218 -25.64 0.75 -6.96
N GLU A 219 -26.32 0.73 -8.10
CA GLU A 219 -26.34 -0.43 -9.01
C GLU A 219 -24.95 -0.73 -9.59
N VAL A 220 -24.18 0.32 -9.92
CA VAL A 220 -22.81 0.19 -10.41
C VAL A 220 -21.91 -0.39 -9.33
N TYR A 221 -22.08 0.06 -8.09
CA TYR A 221 -21.30 -0.45 -6.96
C TYR A 221 -21.60 -1.92 -6.65
N GLU A 222 -22.86 -2.30 -6.67
CA GLU A 222 -23.28 -3.69 -6.50
C GLU A 222 -22.74 -4.59 -7.61
N LYS A 223 -22.80 -4.14 -8.87
CA LYS A 223 -22.23 -4.84 -10.04
C LYS A 223 -20.73 -5.06 -9.92
N LEU A 224 -20.01 -4.08 -9.36
CA LEU A 224 -18.55 -4.18 -9.10
C LEU A 224 -18.22 -4.94 -7.81
N GLY A 225 -19.23 -5.35 -7.03
CA GLY A 225 -19.07 -6.07 -5.77
C GLY A 225 -18.53 -5.22 -4.61
N LEU A 226 -18.47 -3.90 -4.80
CA LEU A 226 -17.98 -2.93 -3.83
C LEU A 226 -18.82 -2.96 -2.55
N TYR A 227 -18.17 -2.70 -1.44
CA TYR A 227 -18.82 -2.70 -0.13
C TYR A 227 -18.13 -1.72 0.80
N LYS A 228 -18.89 -1.22 1.77
CA LYS A 228 -18.40 -0.32 2.81
C LYS A 228 -17.85 -1.13 3.98
N VAL A 229 -16.71 -0.69 4.51
CA VAL A 229 -16.07 -1.25 5.70
C VAL A 229 -15.59 -0.15 6.61
N ASN A 230 -15.65 -0.41 7.91
CA ASN A 230 -15.03 0.45 8.92
C ASN A 230 -13.54 0.15 8.99
N LYS A 231 -12.72 1.11 8.57
CA LYS A 231 -11.26 1.05 8.64
C LYS A 231 -10.77 1.80 9.87
N TYR A 232 -9.89 1.14 10.64
CA TYR A 232 -9.27 1.77 11.80
C TYR A 232 -8.39 2.95 11.36
N PHE A 233 -8.61 4.09 12.01
CA PHE A 233 -8.03 5.40 11.71
C PHE A 233 -7.42 6.09 12.96
N GLY A 234 -7.48 5.44 14.13
CA GLY A 234 -6.97 6.02 15.38
C GLY A 234 -5.44 6.07 15.48
N GLU A 235 -4.93 7.07 16.18
CA GLU A 235 -3.63 7.01 16.86
C GLU A 235 -3.79 6.27 18.20
N GLU A 236 -2.69 5.73 18.73
CA GLU A 236 -2.65 4.90 19.95
C GLU A 236 -3.55 5.45 21.08
N GLY A 237 -4.61 4.71 21.42
CA GLY A 237 -5.48 5.00 22.57
C GLY A 237 -6.88 5.53 22.27
N VAL A 238 -7.21 5.89 21.03
CA VAL A 238 -8.59 6.25 20.62
C VAL A 238 -9.08 5.32 19.52
N GLU A 239 -10.11 4.52 19.80
CA GLU A 239 -10.78 3.70 18.79
C GLU A 239 -11.60 4.59 17.85
N LYS A 240 -11.01 4.94 16.71
CA LYS A 240 -11.68 5.70 15.66
C LYS A 240 -11.69 4.91 14.38
N TYR A 241 -12.87 4.78 13.79
CA TYR A 241 -13.08 4.09 12.52
C TYR A 241 -13.70 5.05 11.51
N ILE A 242 -13.29 4.92 10.26
CA ILE A 242 -13.88 5.64 9.14
C ILE A 242 -14.46 4.64 8.15
N GLU A 243 -15.65 4.91 7.64
CA GLU A 243 -16.26 4.10 6.61
C GLU A 243 -15.59 4.37 5.27
N GLN A 244 -15.14 3.31 4.59
CA GLN A 244 -14.54 3.37 3.26
C GLN A 244 -15.11 2.27 2.37
N TYR A 245 -15.26 2.57 1.09
CA TYR A 245 -15.49 1.58 0.05
C TYR A 245 -14.23 0.77 -0.21
N GLU A 246 -14.39 -0.54 -0.32
CA GLU A 246 -13.34 -1.49 -0.67
C GLU A 246 -13.77 -2.37 -1.84
N LEU A 247 -12.80 -2.70 -2.69
CA LEU A 247 -12.99 -3.67 -3.77
C LEU A 247 -12.96 -5.10 -3.22
N PRO A 248 -13.71 -6.02 -3.86
CA PRO A 248 -13.62 -7.44 -3.54
C PRO A 248 -12.17 -7.93 -3.57
N HIS A 249 -11.76 -8.58 -2.49
CA HIS A 249 -10.48 -9.26 -2.37
C HIS A 249 -10.65 -10.51 -1.50
N THR A 250 -9.56 -11.24 -1.26
CA THR A 250 -9.57 -12.56 -0.58
C THR A 250 -10.31 -12.56 0.77
N PHE A 251 -10.30 -11.45 1.50
CA PHE A 251 -10.95 -11.33 2.82
C PHE A 251 -12.30 -10.60 2.79
N SER A 252 -12.79 -10.19 1.61
CA SER A 252 -14.02 -9.41 1.47
C SER A 252 -15.26 -10.09 2.05
N PHE A 253 -15.35 -11.43 1.99
CA PHE A 253 -16.45 -12.17 2.63
C PHE A 253 -16.49 -11.94 4.15
N ILE A 254 -15.34 -12.01 4.82
CA ILE A 254 -15.25 -11.81 6.27
C ILE A 254 -15.53 -10.36 6.60
N GLU A 255 -14.96 -9.42 5.85
CA GLU A 255 -15.18 -8.00 6.06
C GLU A 255 -16.65 -7.60 5.85
N LYS A 256 -17.35 -8.17 4.86
CA LYS A 256 -18.79 -7.97 4.65
C LYS A 256 -19.63 -8.48 5.82
N LEU A 257 -19.22 -9.56 6.48
CA LEU A 257 -19.93 -10.11 7.65
C LEU A 257 -19.68 -9.30 8.91
N VAL A 258 -18.44 -8.90 9.14
CA VAL A 258 -18.00 -8.26 10.38
C VAL A 258 -18.16 -6.73 10.32
N GLY A 259 -18.18 -6.15 9.12
CA GLY A 259 -18.30 -4.70 8.90
C GLY A 259 -17.01 -3.91 9.15
N TYR A 260 -15.91 -4.59 9.47
CA TYR A 260 -14.61 -3.97 9.76
C TYR A 260 -13.55 -4.46 8.77
N SER A 261 -12.60 -3.58 8.43
CA SER A 261 -11.47 -3.97 7.60
C SER A 261 -10.55 -4.92 8.35
N VAL A 262 -10.38 -6.11 7.80
CA VAL A 262 -9.54 -7.17 8.36
C VAL A 262 -8.08 -6.98 7.94
N LYS A 263 -7.79 -6.16 6.90
CA LYS A 263 -6.43 -5.81 6.47
C LYS A 263 -5.56 -5.28 7.61
N ASN A 264 -6.09 -4.36 8.42
CA ASN A 264 -5.32 -3.79 9.54
C ASN A 264 -5.06 -4.82 10.64
N ILE A 265 -6.07 -5.64 10.96
CA ILE A 265 -5.96 -6.70 11.97
C ILE A 265 -4.92 -7.74 11.52
N ILE A 266 -4.98 -8.17 10.25
CA ILE A 266 -4.00 -9.10 9.68
C ILE A 266 -2.61 -8.47 9.65
N SER A 267 -2.47 -7.21 9.21
CA SER A 267 -1.18 -6.51 9.16
C SER A 267 -0.52 -6.44 10.54
N GLN A 268 -1.26 -6.00 11.56
CA GLN A 268 -0.76 -5.98 12.94
C GLN A 268 -0.44 -7.38 13.45
N THR A 269 -1.27 -8.38 13.15
CA THR A 269 -1.04 -9.77 13.57
C THR A 269 0.19 -10.37 12.89
N ILE A 270 0.42 -10.10 11.60
CA ILE A 270 1.60 -10.53 10.85
C ILE A 270 2.85 -9.82 11.40
N TYR A 271 2.76 -8.52 11.67
CA TYR A 271 3.86 -7.77 12.28
C TYR A 271 4.24 -8.36 13.64
N TYR A 272 3.27 -8.54 14.53
CA TYR A 272 3.46 -9.14 15.85
C TYR A 272 4.00 -10.57 15.74
N SER A 273 3.45 -11.37 14.82
CA SER A 273 3.91 -12.73 14.55
C SER A 273 5.37 -12.74 14.10
N LYS A 274 5.73 -11.91 13.12
CA LYS A 274 7.06 -11.88 12.50
C LYS A 274 8.15 -11.33 13.41
N TYR A 275 7.84 -10.30 14.21
CA TYR A 275 8.85 -9.57 14.98
C TYR A 275 8.83 -9.88 16.48
N ILE A 276 7.78 -10.51 17.02
CA ILE A 276 7.68 -10.85 18.44
C ILE A 276 7.60 -12.36 18.62
N LEU A 277 6.57 -13.01 18.09
CA LEU A 277 6.36 -14.46 18.30
C LEU A 277 7.43 -15.32 17.63
N LEU A 278 7.75 -15.06 16.37
CA LEU A 278 8.69 -15.89 15.61
C LEU A 278 10.12 -15.83 16.19
N PRO A 279 10.66 -14.67 16.60
CA PRO A 279 11.93 -14.61 17.32
C PRO A 279 11.89 -15.36 18.66
N ILE A 280 10.81 -15.23 19.45
CA ILE A 280 10.67 -15.96 20.72
C ILE A 280 10.68 -17.47 20.46
N ILE A 281 9.91 -17.95 19.47
CA ILE A 281 9.85 -19.36 19.09
C ILE A 281 11.23 -19.83 18.60
N LEU A 282 11.93 -19.04 17.78
CA LEU A 282 13.28 -19.36 17.31
C LEU A 282 14.29 -19.42 18.47
N ILE A 283 14.22 -18.52 19.44
CA ILE A 283 15.05 -18.55 20.65
C ILE A 283 14.75 -19.80 21.47
N LEU A 284 13.48 -20.14 21.67
CA LEU A 284 13.08 -21.35 22.41
C LEU A 284 13.53 -22.63 21.70
N LEU A 285 13.39 -22.68 20.37
CA LEU A 285 13.89 -23.79 19.56
C LEU A 285 15.42 -23.87 19.61
N PHE A 286 16.13 -22.75 19.47
CA PHE A 286 17.58 -22.70 19.60
C PHE A 286 18.03 -23.18 20.99
N TYR A 287 17.36 -22.75 22.06
CA TYR A 287 17.62 -23.20 23.42
C TYR A 287 17.37 -24.71 23.58
N PHE A 288 16.30 -25.23 22.96
CA PHE A 288 15.99 -26.66 22.93
C PHE A 288 17.08 -27.45 22.19
N PHE A 289 17.53 -26.98 21.03
CA PHE A 289 18.61 -27.61 20.26
C PHE A 289 19.95 -27.53 20.98
N MET A 290 20.32 -26.39 21.56
CA MET A 290 21.54 -26.24 22.38
C MET A 290 21.51 -27.14 23.61
N LYS A 291 20.35 -27.28 24.27
CA LYS A 291 20.17 -28.21 25.40
C LYS A 291 20.28 -29.67 24.97
N LYS A 292 19.84 -30.02 23.75
CA LYS A 292 19.88 -31.38 23.21
C LYS A 292 21.24 -31.75 22.58
N LEU A 293 21.98 -30.76 22.08
CA LEU A 293 23.33 -30.88 21.48
C LEU A 293 24.45 -30.67 22.51
N SER A 294 24.16 -30.09 23.67
CA SER A 294 25.06 -30.14 24.81
C SER A 294 25.35 -31.61 25.13
N LEU A 295 26.64 -31.97 25.12
CA LEU A 295 27.18 -33.28 25.51
C LEU A 295 26.77 -33.73 26.93
N PHE A 296 26.04 -32.90 27.68
CA PHE A 296 25.43 -33.18 28.98
C PHE A 296 23.91 -33.46 28.94
N GLY A 297 23.30 -33.48 27.75
CA GLY A 297 21.86 -33.68 27.52
C GLY A 297 21.38 -35.13 27.51
N SER A 298 22.22 -36.12 27.84
CA SER A 298 21.82 -37.54 27.94
C SER A 298 21.59 -37.98 29.39
N LYS A 299 20.69 -37.29 30.09
CA LYS A 299 19.91 -37.95 31.14
C LYS A 299 18.45 -37.63 30.85
N VAL A 300 17.88 -38.40 29.92
CA VAL A 300 16.44 -38.65 29.94
C VAL A 300 16.11 -38.97 31.39
N SER A 301 15.17 -38.24 31.98
CA SER A 301 14.71 -38.48 33.35
C SER A 301 14.56 -39.98 33.56
N PRO A 302 15.07 -40.58 34.67
CA PRO A 302 14.95 -42.01 34.93
C PRO A 302 13.53 -42.52 34.71
N ARG A 303 12.54 -41.67 35.00
CA ARG A 303 11.11 -41.91 34.77
C ARG A 303 10.74 -42.17 33.31
N VAL A 304 11.35 -41.44 32.36
CA VAL A 304 11.07 -41.59 30.92
C VAL A 304 11.87 -42.76 30.34
N ASP A 305 13.07 -43.04 30.87
CA ASP A 305 13.84 -44.22 30.49
C ASP A 305 13.18 -45.52 31.00
N ASP A 306 12.57 -45.50 32.19
CA ASP A 306 11.79 -46.62 32.71
C ASP A 306 10.53 -46.86 31.89
N LEU A 307 9.84 -45.80 31.46
CA LEU A 307 8.72 -45.91 30.52
C LEU A 307 9.17 -46.46 29.16
N ARG A 308 10.34 -46.04 28.65
CA ARG A 308 10.92 -46.57 27.40
C ARG A 308 11.31 -48.06 27.54
N LYS A 309 11.85 -48.46 28.68
CA LYS A 309 12.17 -49.87 28.99
C LYS A 309 10.90 -50.72 29.13
N MET A 310 9.87 -50.20 29.80
CA MET A 310 8.55 -50.84 29.85
C MET A 310 7.98 -51.02 28.44
N TRP A 311 8.07 -50.00 27.59
CA TRP A 311 7.57 -50.09 26.21
C TRP A 311 8.34 -51.09 25.34
N ARG A 312 9.67 -51.19 25.50
CA ARG A 312 10.48 -52.24 24.85
C ARG A 312 10.18 -53.64 25.37
N ASN A 313 9.91 -53.81 26.67
CA ASN A 313 9.50 -55.10 27.24
C ASN A 313 8.11 -55.50 26.74
N VAL A 314 7.20 -54.54 26.56
CA VAL A 314 5.89 -54.79 25.93
C VAL A 314 6.04 -55.24 24.47
N GLN A 315 7.02 -54.70 23.74
CA GLN A 315 7.32 -55.14 22.36
C GLN A 315 8.12 -56.46 22.27
N GLY A 316 8.93 -56.79 23.29
CA GLY A 316 9.67 -58.05 23.36
C GLY A 316 8.80 -59.28 23.68
N VAL A 317 7.65 -59.07 24.35
CA VAL A 317 6.63 -60.10 24.57
C VAL A 317 5.76 -60.32 23.31
N THR A 318 5.83 -59.42 22.34
CA THR A 318 5.17 -59.54 21.04
C THR A 318 6.16 -59.88 19.92
N ASN A 319 7.08 -60.82 20.15
CA ASN A 319 7.69 -61.53 19.02
C ASN A 319 6.78 -62.74 18.67
N PRO A 320 6.04 -62.70 17.56
CA PRO A 320 5.09 -63.76 17.20
C PRO A 320 5.76 -65.09 16.85
N ALA A 321 7.09 -65.16 16.78
CA ALA A 321 7.83 -66.38 16.44
C ALA A 321 7.75 -67.49 17.52
N THR A 322 7.46 -67.17 18.78
CA THR A 322 7.34 -68.17 19.86
C THR A 322 5.92 -68.74 20.05
N LEU A 323 4.93 -68.26 19.29
CA LEU A 323 3.53 -68.72 19.37
C LEU A 323 3.17 -69.81 18.35
N LEU A 324 4.06 -70.15 17.41
CA LEU A 324 3.76 -71.07 16.30
C LEU A 324 4.33 -72.48 16.43
N ASN A 325 5.06 -72.81 17.49
CA ASN A 325 5.50 -74.19 17.74
C ASN A 325 5.48 -74.49 19.25
N PRO A 326 4.52 -75.29 19.76
CA PRO A 326 4.62 -75.80 21.12
C PRO A 326 5.78 -76.79 21.21
N PRO A 327 6.70 -76.68 22.19
CA PRO A 327 7.65 -77.74 22.45
C PRO A 327 6.89 -78.97 22.95
N LYS A 328 7.12 -80.11 22.29
CA LYS A 328 6.64 -81.43 22.71
C LYS A 328 7.05 -81.71 24.17
N PRO A 329 6.22 -82.40 24.97
CA PRO A 329 6.61 -82.78 26.32
C PRO A 329 7.72 -83.83 26.25
N PRO A 330 8.78 -83.75 27.06
CA PRO A 330 9.67 -84.88 27.26
C PRO A 330 8.93 -85.92 28.10
N MET A 331 8.56 -87.02 27.44
CA MET A 331 8.43 -88.33 28.10
C MET A 331 9.75 -88.67 28.79
N GLY A 332 9.67 -89.10 30.05
CA GLY A 332 10.69 -89.98 30.64
C GLY A 332 11.35 -89.48 31.92
N GLY A 333 10.95 -90.09 33.04
CA GLY A 333 11.94 -90.73 33.91
C GLY A 333 12.42 -90.00 35.17
N ASN A 334 11.93 -90.51 36.30
CA ASN A 334 12.64 -90.78 37.55
C ASN A 334 12.78 -89.71 38.65
N LYS A 335 11.96 -89.94 39.69
CA LYS A 335 12.33 -90.20 41.10
C LYS A 335 12.98 -89.09 41.94
N MET A 336 12.23 -88.76 43.00
CA MET A 336 12.61 -88.67 44.42
C MET A 336 13.75 -87.75 44.85
N GLY A 337 13.45 -86.88 45.81
CA GLY A 337 14.46 -86.24 46.65
C GLY A 337 13.95 -85.16 47.59
N LEU A 338 13.01 -85.48 48.48
CA LEU A 338 13.06 -84.87 49.81
C LEU A 338 14.22 -85.55 50.56
N PRO A 339 15.04 -84.77 51.28
CA PRO A 339 15.16 -85.11 52.69
C PRO A 339 15.02 -83.89 53.60
N TYR A 340 14.34 -84.16 54.70
CA TYR A 340 14.14 -83.32 55.88
C TYR A 340 15.44 -83.22 56.71
N MET A 341 15.61 -82.06 57.36
CA MET A 341 16.38 -81.65 58.56
C MET A 341 17.41 -82.60 59.25
N PRO A 342 18.46 -82.04 59.91
CA PRO A 342 18.39 -81.69 61.35
C PRO A 342 19.10 -80.35 61.66
N LYS A 343 18.86 -79.58 62.73
CA LYS A 343 18.41 -79.86 64.11
C LYS A 343 17.79 -78.59 64.69
#